data_AF-A0A947CQ82-F1
#
_entry.id   AF-A0A947CQ82-F1
#
_cell.length_a   1.000
_cell.length_b   1.000
_cell.length_c   1.000
_cell.angle_alpha   90.00
_cell.angle_beta   90.00
_cell.angle_gamma   90.00
#
_symmetry.space_group_name_H-M   'P 1'
#
loop_
_entity.id
_entity.type
_entity.pdbx_description
1 polymer ?
#
loop_
_entity_poly.entity_id
_entity_poly.type
_entity_poly.pdbx_seq_one_letter_code
_entity_poly.pdbx_strand_id
1 'polypeptide(L)'
;MRSVVFTLCLALALACGDDGSGKDESTDKDDQQKTDPQVSVPDTEEALKNLMTSLVSDVRSGNGDRAAETLQNLALPKPRDFFMALYSDAIVDRLVEDYGDAREHLPELADIIRGQLDKGRATVVVESFDDPNDRKSVGYQSIALREMRNRKALYSVRLVGKEDGDSFHIWSFMHDGEGFRWVGKLLRVKADIPKKSRKRLELRTEQSMLFE
;
A
#
# COMPACT_ATOMS: atom_id res chain seq x y z
N MET A 1 -19.53 32.81 21.33
CA MET A 1 -20.91 33.04 20.84
C MET A 1 -20.88 33.99 19.66
N ARG A 2 -21.07 33.47 18.44
CA ARG A 2 -21.61 34.17 17.27
C ARG A 2 -21.74 33.15 16.13
N SER A 3 -22.96 32.68 15.98
CA SER A 3 -23.43 31.84 14.88
C SER A 3 -23.35 32.60 13.55
N VAL A 4 -22.93 31.93 12.49
CA VAL A 4 -23.32 32.31 11.13
C VAL A 4 -23.71 31.04 10.39
N VAL A 5 -25.00 30.97 10.10
CA VAL A 5 -25.71 29.97 9.31
C VAL A 5 -25.67 30.43 7.85
N PHE A 6 -25.32 29.56 6.92
CA PHE A 6 -25.52 29.73 5.48
C PHE A 6 -26.00 28.37 4.93
N THR A 7 -27.31 28.15 4.92
CA THR A 7 -28.25 28.35 3.80
C THR A 7 -27.89 27.55 2.55
N LEU A 8 -28.57 26.41 2.49
CA LEU A 8 -28.80 25.46 1.41
C LEU A 8 -29.42 26.12 0.17
N CYS A 9 -28.90 25.83 -1.02
CA CYS A 9 -29.65 25.95 -2.28
C CYS A 9 -29.58 24.62 -3.03
N LEU A 10 -30.69 23.89 -2.94
CA LEU A 10 -31.00 22.68 -3.69
C LEU A 10 -31.59 23.10 -5.05
N ALA A 11 -30.99 22.69 -6.16
CA ALA A 11 -31.58 22.84 -7.49
C ALA A 11 -31.85 21.46 -8.08
N LEU A 12 -33.12 21.05 -8.01
CA LEU A 12 -33.68 19.97 -8.83
C LEU A 12 -33.92 20.51 -10.24
N ALA A 13 -33.42 19.81 -11.26
CA ALA A 13 -33.92 19.93 -12.62
C ALA A 13 -34.49 18.58 -13.06
N LEU A 14 -35.82 18.51 -13.06
CA LEU A 14 -36.63 17.51 -13.75
C LEU A 14 -36.70 17.90 -15.23
N ALA A 15 -36.38 16.99 -16.13
CA ALA A 15 -36.78 17.07 -17.53
C ALA A 15 -37.37 15.71 -17.96
N CYS A 16 -38.68 15.70 -18.17
CA CYS A 16 -39.44 14.66 -18.84
C CYS A 16 -39.66 15.04 -20.31
N GLY A 17 -39.74 14.03 -21.18
CA GLY A 17 -40.10 14.10 -22.60
C GLY A 17 -39.11 13.24 -23.39
N ASP A 18 -39.49 12.22 -24.15
CA ASP A 18 -40.56 12.18 -25.15
C ASP A 18 -40.83 10.70 -25.56
N ASP A 19 -42.08 10.38 -25.91
CA ASP A 19 -42.56 9.06 -26.32
C ASP A 19 -42.27 8.78 -27.80
N GLY A 20 -41.31 7.90 -28.09
CA GLY A 20 -40.98 7.44 -29.44
C GLY A 20 -41.36 5.98 -29.66
N SER A 21 -42.56 5.73 -30.19
CA SER A 21 -43.00 4.42 -30.68
C SER A 21 -42.31 4.09 -32.01
N GLY A 22 -41.50 3.02 -32.01
CA GLY A 22 -40.89 2.45 -33.21
C GLY A 22 -40.66 0.96 -33.03
N LYS A 23 -41.55 0.15 -33.61
CA LYS A 23 -41.28 -1.24 -33.98
C LYS A 23 -40.30 -1.21 -35.14
N ASP A 24 -39.20 -1.95 -35.06
CA ASP A 24 -38.86 -3.00 -36.02
C ASP A 24 -37.50 -3.66 -35.73
N GLU A 25 -37.48 -4.95 -36.06
CA GLU A 25 -36.34 -5.78 -36.45
C GLU A 25 -35.20 -6.12 -35.48
N SER A 26 -35.32 -7.35 -34.98
CA SER A 26 -34.26 -8.25 -34.59
C SER A 26 -33.09 -8.23 -35.57
N THR A 27 -31.91 -7.84 -35.09
CA THR A 27 -30.64 -8.28 -35.68
C THR A 27 -29.68 -8.49 -34.52
N ASP A 28 -29.18 -9.74 -34.43
CA ASP A 28 -28.12 -10.18 -33.53
C ASP A 28 -27.03 -9.11 -33.40
N LYS A 29 -26.88 -8.59 -32.19
CA LYS A 29 -25.68 -7.90 -31.77
C LYS A 29 -24.95 -8.81 -30.81
N ASP A 30 -23.92 -9.47 -31.34
CA ASP A 30 -22.82 -10.02 -30.57
C ASP A 30 -22.39 -8.98 -29.53
N ASP A 31 -22.70 -9.29 -28.27
CA ASP A 31 -22.19 -8.63 -27.07
C ASP A 31 -20.69 -8.93 -26.96
N GLN A 32 -19.88 -8.31 -27.82
CA GLN A 32 -18.48 -8.08 -27.51
C GLN A 32 -18.43 -6.97 -26.48
N GLN A 33 -18.63 -7.36 -25.23
CA GLN A 33 -18.21 -6.62 -24.05
C GLN A 33 -16.71 -6.35 -24.22
N LYS A 34 -16.42 -5.17 -24.78
CA LYS A 34 -15.08 -4.62 -24.93
C LYS A 34 -14.59 -4.37 -23.51
N THR A 35 -13.89 -5.35 -22.96
CA THR A 35 -13.09 -5.19 -21.75
C THR A 35 -12.15 -4.02 -22.00
N ASP A 36 -12.41 -2.90 -21.34
CA ASP A 36 -11.46 -1.79 -21.32
C ASP A 36 -10.09 -2.37 -20.95
N PRO A 37 -9.02 -2.02 -21.69
CA PRO A 37 -7.69 -2.49 -21.35
C PRO A 37 -7.36 -1.96 -19.96
N GLN A 38 -7.43 -2.85 -18.96
CA GLN A 38 -7.06 -2.58 -17.59
C GLN A 38 -5.61 -2.11 -17.61
N VAL A 39 -5.39 -0.82 -17.37
CA VAL A 39 -4.05 -0.22 -17.35
C VAL A 39 -3.33 -0.76 -16.12
N SER A 40 -2.53 -1.81 -16.31
CA SER A 40 -1.69 -2.38 -15.25
C SER A 40 -0.60 -1.39 -14.87
N VAL A 41 -0.39 -1.18 -13.57
CA VAL A 41 0.77 -0.41 -13.10
C VAL A 41 2.04 -1.22 -13.42
N PRO A 42 3.15 -0.57 -13.86
CA PRO A 42 4.41 -1.29 -14.07
C PRO A 42 5.02 -1.77 -12.74
N ASP A 43 5.57 -2.99 -12.74
CA ASP A 43 6.32 -3.55 -11.60
C ASP A 43 7.75 -2.99 -11.54
N THR A 44 7.89 -1.70 -11.21
CA THR A 44 9.18 -1.01 -11.15
C THR A 44 9.31 -0.10 -9.92
N GLU A 45 10.55 0.15 -9.49
CA GLU A 45 10.83 1.09 -8.39
C GLU A 45 10.28 2.49 -8.68
N GLU A 46 10.37 2.94 -9.94
CA GLU A 46 9.88 4.24 -10.37
C GLU A 46 8.35 4.36 -10.25
N ALA A 47 7.61 3.31 -10.62
CA ALA A 47 6.16 3.30 -10.49
C ALA A 47 5.71 3.41 -9.03
N LEU A 48 6.34 2.64 -8.12
CA LEU A 48 6.08 2.76 -6.69
C LEU A 48 6.52 4.12 -6.13
N LYS A 49 7.67 4.65 -6.58
CA LYS A 49 8.15 5.97 -6.17
C LYS A 49 7.16 7.07 -6.56
N ASN A 50 6.60 7.02 -7.76
CA ASN A 50 5.60 7.98 -8.22
C ASN A 50 4.32 7.91 -7.38
N LEU A 51 3.83 6.69 -7.10
CA LEU A 51 2.68 6.46 -6.22
C LEU A 51 2.90 7.05 -4.83
N MET A 52 4.04 6.74 -4.20
CA MET A 52 4.37 7.22 -2.85
C MET A 52 4.66 8.73 -2.82
N THR A 53 5.21 9.29 -3.90
CA THR A 53 5.40 10.74 -4.05
C THR A 53 4.06 11.46 -4.14
N SER A 54 3.09 10.91 -4.88
CA SER A 54 1.72 11.43 -4.93
C SER A 54 1.06 11.39 -3.55
N LEU A 55 1.17 10.26 -2.84
CA LEU A 55 0.66 10.13 -1.47
C LEU A 55 1.26 11.18 -0.52
N VAL A 56 2.59 11.35 -0.55
CA VAL A 56 3.27 12.39 0.23
C VAL A 56 2.78 13.79 -0.14
N SER A 57 2.53 14.06 -1.42
CA SER A 57 1.97 15.33 -1.87
C SER A 57 0.57 15.57 -1.32
N ASP A 58 -0.30 14.57 -1.37
CA ASP A 58 -1.67 14.67 -0.84
C ASP A 58 -1.65 14.92 0.68
N VAL A 59 -0.81 14.20 1.43
CA VAL A 59 -0.65 14.43 2.88
C VAL A 59 -0.16 15.86 3.17
N ARG A 60 0.83 16.34 2.41
CA ARG A 60 1.39 17.70 2.55
C ARG A 60 0.36 18.79 2.25
N SER A 61 -0.49 18.57 1.25
CA SER A 61 -1.54 19.52 0.84
C SER A 61 -2.77 19.49 1.75
N GLY A 62 -2.81 18.64 2.78
CA GLY A 62 -3.96 18.51 3.67
C GLY A 62 -5.10 17.65 3.09
N ASN A 63 -4.86 16.92 2.00
CA ASN A 63 -5.82 16.01 1.38
C ASN A 63 -5.88 14.66 2.11
N GLY A 64 -6.16 14.69 3.42
CA GLY A 64 -6.11 13.51 4.29
C GLY A 64 -6.99 12.34 3.81
N ASP A 65 -8.22 12.63 3.38
CA ASP A 65 -9.16 11.59 2.92
C ASP A 65 -8.64 10.87 1.67
N ARG A 66 -8.05 11.61 0.72
CA ARG A 66 -7.47 11.04 -0.50
C ARG A 66 -6.23 10.20 -0.21
N ALA A 67 -5.40 10.65 0.73
CA ALA A 67 -4.25 9.89 1.20
C ALA A 67 -4.68 8.58 1.87
N ALA A 68 -5.70 8.64 2.73
CA ALA A 68 -6.28 7.47 3.39
C ALA A 68 -6.89 6.48 2.38
N GLU A 69 -7.62 6.96 1.38
CA GLU A 69 -8.15 6.13 0.28
C GLU A 69 -7.02 5.45 -0.52
N THR A 70 -5.98 6.21 -0.87
CA THR A 70 -4.79 5.68 -1.57
C THR A 70 -4.14 4.57 -0.75
N LEU A 71 -3.95 4.79 0.56
CA LEU A 71 -3.41 3.79 1.48
C LEU A 71 -4.33 2.55 1.59
N GLN A 72 -5.64 2.75 1.65
CA GLN A 72 -6.60 1.65 1.70
C GLN A 72 -6.56 0.79 0.41
N ASN A 73 -6.34 1.43 -0.75
CA ASN A 73 -6.19 0.75 -2.04
C ASN A 73 -4.87 -0.05 -2.14
N LEU A 74 -3.87 0.25 -1.31
CA LEU A 74 -2.65 -0.55 -1.19
C LEU A 74 -2.88 -1.84 -0.40
N ALA A 75 -4.02 -2.02 0.28
CA ALA A 75 -4.28 -3.25 1.00
C ALA A 75 -4.42 -4.45 0.03
N LEU A 76 -3.93 -5.62 0.46
CA LEU A 76 -4.12 -6.89 -0.21
C LEU A 76 -5.61 -7.29 -0.14
N PRO A 77 -6.28 -7.48 -1.29
CA PRO A 77 -7.69 -7.87 -1.30
C PRO A 77 -7.91 -9.30 -0.81
N LYS A 78 -7.00 -10.22 -1.15
CA LYS A 78 -7.04 -11.65 -0.77
C LYS A 78 -5.72 -12.09 -0.14
N PRO A 79 -5.44 -11.69 1.11
CA PRO A 79 -4.11 -11.86 1.71
C PRO A 79 -3.69 -13.32 1.83
N ARG A 80 -4.59 -14.24 2.20
CA ARG A 80 -4.28 -15.68 2.27
C ARG A 80 -3.85 -16.22 0.91
N ASP A 81 -4.65 -16.02 -0.13
CA ASP A 81 -4.35 -16.52 -1.48
C ASP A 81 -3.02 -15.96 -1.99
N PHE A 82 -2.80 -14.65 -1.77
CA PHE A 82 -1.56 -13.97 -2.12
C PHE A 82 -0.35 -14.60 -1.42
N PHE A 83 -0.41 -14.82 -0.10
CA PHE A 83 0.69 -15.42 0.64
C PHE A 83 0.86 -16.91 0.33
N MET A 84 -0.20 -17.67 0.05
CA MET A 84 -0.10 -19.08 -0.35
C MET A 84 0.64 -19.26 -1.68
N ALA A 85 0.49 -18.30 -2.60
CA ALA A 85 1.23 -18.31 -3.85
C ALA A 85 2.75 -18.10 -3.66
N LEU A 86 3.18 -17.55 -2.52
CA LEU A 86 4.57 -17.18 -2.26
C LEU A 86 5.24 -18.05 -1.19
N TYR A 87 4.52 -18.49 -0.16
CA TYR A 87 5.10 -19.10 1.05
C TYR A 87 4.50 -20.46 1.36
N SER A 88 5.19 -21.26 2.18
CA SER A 88 4.67 -22.52 2.72
C SER A 88 3.43 -22.32 3.60
N ASP A 89 2.52 -23.28 3.63
CA ASP A 89 1.27 -23.20 4.40
C ASP A 89 1.54 -22.91 5.89
N ALA A 90 2.61 -23.47 6.45
CA ALA A 90 3.04 -23.24 7.82
C ALA A 90 3.43 -21.78 8.14
N ILE A 91 3.74 -20.97 7.12
CA ILE A 91 4.07 -19.54 7.24
C ILE A 91 2.83 -18.67 7.00
N VAL A 92 1.97 -19.08 6.04
CA VAL A 92 0.82 -18.30 5.58
C VAL A 92 -0.10 -17.90 6.73
N ASP A 93 -0.48 -18.82 7.61
CA ASP A 93 -1.42 -18.52 8.71
C ASP A 93 -0.93 -17.38 9.59
N ARG A 94 0.38 -17.35 9.86
CA ARG A 94 1.03 -16.33 10.70
C ARG A 94 1.18 -15.00 9.97
N LEU A 95 1.40 -15.03 8.66
CA LEU A 95 1.45 -13.81 7.84
C LEU A 95 0.07 -13.18 7.69
N VAL A 96 -0.98 -13.98 7.52
CA VAL A 96 -2.36 -13.49 7.43
C VAL A 96 -2.80 -12.85 8.74
N GLU A 97 -2.47 -13.46 9.88
CA GLU A 97 -2.73 -12.90 11.22
C GLU A 97 -2.01 -11.55 11.39
N ASP A 98 -0.68 -11.50 11.20
CA ASP A 98 0.10 -10.25 11.32
C ASP A 98 -0.37 -9.16 10.36
N TYR A 99 -0.79 -9.57 9.16
CA TYR A 99 -1.28 -8.65 8.14
C TYR A 99 -2.65 -8.09 8.50
N GLY A 100 -3.55 -8.92 9.05
CA GLY A 100 -4.91 -8.52 9.44
C GLY A 100 -4.90 -7.33 10.38
N ASP A 101 -4.20 -7.47 11.51
CA ASP A 101 -4.09 -6.41 12.52
C ASP A 101 -3.50 -5.12 11.92
N ALA A 102 -2.44 -5.26 11.12
CA ALA A 102 -1.73 -4.10 10.61
C ALA A 102 -2.46 -3.41 9.44
N ARG A 103 -3.31 -4.14 8.68
CA ARG A 103 -4.14 -3.61 7.60
C ARG A 103 -5.21 -2.65 8.13
N GLU A 104 -5.80 -2.93 9.29
CA GLU A 104 -6.85 -2.08 9.87
C GLU A 104 -6.36 -0.66 10.15
N HIS A 105 -5.08 -0.53 10.51
CA HIS A 105 -4.42 0.75 10.79
C HIS A 105 -3.74 1.37 9.55
N LEU A 106 -3.87 0.77 8.37
CA LEU A 106 -3.19 1.26 7.16
C LEU A 106 -3.57 2.71 6.80
N PRO A 107 -4.83 3.16 6.93
CA PRO A 107 -5.18 4.57 6.71
C PRO A 107 -4.48 5.55 7.68
N GLU A 108 -4.20 5.13 8.92
CA GLU A 108 -3.51 5.95 9.93
C GLU A 108 -2.05 6.25 9.54
N LEU A 109 -1.50 5.50 8.58
CA LEU A 109 -0.18 5.78 8.02
C LEU A 109 -0.11 7.19 7.40
N ALA A 110 -1.23 7.78 6.96
CA ALA A 110 -1.27 9.16 6.48
C ALA A 110 -0.84 10.16 7.57
N ASP A 111 -1.29 9.99 8.80
CA ASP A 111 -0.95 10.85 9.93
C ASP A 111 0.50 10.62 10.37
N ILE A 112 0.96 9.38 10.33
CA ILE A 112 2.37 9.04 10.57
C ILE A 112 3.27 9.72 9.53
N ILE A 113 2.91 9.65 8.24
CA ILE A 113 3.63 10.32 7.15
C ILE A 113 3.64 11.82 7.40
N ARG A 114 2.51 12.44 7.77
CA ARG A 114 2.47 13.87 8.12
C ARG A 114 3.49 14.22 9.20
N GLY A 115 3.53 13.45 10.28
CA GLY A 115 4.52 13.63 11.34
C GLY A 115 5.97 13.47 10.89
N GLN A 116 6.25 12.68 9.83
CA GLN A 116 7.60 12.62 9.23
C GLN A 116 7.89 13.85 8.35
N LEU A 117 6.89 14.35 7.62
CA LEU A 117 7.02 15.56 6.82
C LEU A 117 7.32 16.78 7.71
N ASP A 118 6.69 16.87 8.88
CA ASP A 118 6.94 17.93 9.87
C ASP A 118 8.37 17.89 10.42
N LYS A 119 9.01 16.71 10.42
CA LYS A 119 10.42 16.51 10.76
C LYS A 119 11.37 16.78 9.58
N GLY A 120 10.84 17.16 8.42
CA GLY A 120 11.63 17.43 7.21
C GLY A 120 11.94 16.20 6.35
N ARG A 121 11.42 15.02 6.70
CA ARG A 121 11.59 13.77 5.93
C ARG A 121 10.60 13.71 4.77
N ALA A 122 10.96 14.38 3.67
CA ALA A 122 10.05 14.63 2.55
C ALA A 122 10.41 13.87 1.26
N THR A 123 11.63 13.36 1.15
CA THR A 123 12.13 12.74 -0.09
C THR A 123 11.79 11.26 -0.08
N VAL A 124 11.12 10.79 -1.13
CA VAL A 124 10.77 9.37 -1.31
C VAL A 124 11.93 8.64 -1.99
N VAL A 125 12.43 7.60 -1.35
CA VAL A 125 13.39 6.64 -1.91
C VAL A 125 12.73 5.27 -1.94
N VAL A 126 12.89 4.56 -3.05
CA VAL A 126 12.38 3.20 -3.23
C VAL A 126 13.55 2.29 -3.54
N GLU A 127 13.55 1.10 -2.95
CA GLU A 127 14.50 0.03 -3.23
C GLU A 127 13.74 -1.26 -3.48
N SER A 128 14.21 -2.03 -4.46
CA SER A 128 13.74 -3.38 -4.75
C SER A 128 14.77 -4.43 -4.33
N PHE A 129 14.27 -5.58 -3.88
CA PHE A 129 15.06 -6.72 -3.47
C PHE A 129 14.44 -8.01 -4.04
N ASP A 130 15.20 -8.73 -4.85
CA ASP A 130 14.79 -10.01 -5.48
C ASP A 130 15.74 -11.18 -5.16
N ASP A 131 16.89 -10.88 -4.55
CA ASP A 131 17.86 -11.86 -4.07
C ASP A 131 17.94 -11.86 -2.53
N PRO A 132 17.65 -12.99 -1.85
CA PRO A 132 17.85 -13.11 -0.40
C PRO A 132 19.29 -12.94 0.08
N ASN A 133 20.28 -12.93 -0.83
CA ASN A 133 21.69 -12.67 -0.53
C ASN A 133 22.13 -11.25 -0.89
N ASP A 134 21.22 -10.37 -1.35
CA ASP A 134 21.55 -8.96 -1.53
C ASP A 134 22.00 -8.38 -0.20
N ARG A 135 23.21 -7.81 -0.18
CA ARG A 135 23.82 -7.18 1.01
C ARG A 135 22.99 -6.01 1.53
N LYS A 136 22.14 -5.42 0.70
CA LYS A 136 21.20 -4.37 1.09
C LYS A 136 19.90 -4.91 1.68
N SER A 137 19.54 -6.16 1.39
CA SER A 137 18.42 -6.83 2.04
C SER A 137 18.82 -7.28 3.45
N VAL A 138 18.34 -6.58 4.48
CA VAL A 138 18.70 -6.86 5.87
C VAL A 138 17.50 -7.28 6.70
N GLY A 139 17.75 -8.06 7.76
CA GLY A 139 16.74 -8.44 8.74
C GLY A 139 15.58 -9.25 8.16
N TYR A 140 14.37 -8.71 8.26
CA TYR A 140 13.14 -9.44 7.92
C TYR A 140 12.94 -9.64 6.42
N GLN A 141 13.42 -8.73 5.57
CA GLN A 141 13.26 -8.85 4.12
C GLN A 141 14.08 -10.00 3.54
N SER A 142 15.33 -10.15 3.95
CA SER A 142 16.18 -11.25 3.47
C SER A 142 15.69 -12.62 3.97
N ILE A 143 15.04 -12.68 5.14
CA ILE A 143 14.33 -13.86 5.61
C ILE A 143 13.09 -14.11 4.75
N ALA A 144 12.28 -13.08 4.50
CA ALA A 144 11.10 -13.17 3.66
C ALA A 144 11.43 -13.67 2.25
N LEU A 145 12.48 -13.14 1.60
CA LEU A 145 12.92 -13.58 0.27
C LEU A 145 13.41 -15.04 0.25
N ARG A 146 14.03 -15.51 1.34
CA ARG A 146 14.59 -16.87 1.42
C ARG A 146 13.52 -17.95 1.53
N GLU A 147 12.42 -17.62 2.20
CA GLU A 147 11.32 -18.53 2.47
C GLU A 147 10.25 -18.50 1.36
N MET A 148 10.41 -17.63 0.36
CA MET A 148 9.55 -17.62 -0.82
C MET A 148 9.79 -18.87 -1.68
N ARG A 149 8.72 -19.64 -1.90
CA ARG A 149 8.65 -20.73 -2.88
C ARG A 149 8.78 -20.19 -4.32
N ASN A 150 8.14 -19.05 -4.58
CA ASN A 150 8.17 -18.35 -5.86
C ASN A 150 8.79 -16.97 -5.68
N ARG A 151 9.90 -16.69 -6.36
CA ARG A 151 10.61 -15.41 -6.23
C ARG A 151 9.74 -14.26 -6.72
N LYS A 152 9.66 -13.22 -5.89
CA LYS A 152 8.96 -11.98 -6.20
C LYS A 152 9.72 -10.82 -5.55
N ALA A 153 9.83 -9.71 -6.26
CA ALA A 153 10.51 -8.54 -5.73
C ALA A 153 9.77 -8.00 -4.50
N LEU A 154 10.54 -7.75 -3.44
CA LEU A 154 10.12 -6.97 -2.29
C LEU A 154 10.58 -5.54 -2.49
N TYR A 155 9.65 -4.60 -2.34
CA TYR A 155 9.95 -3.19 -2.38
C TYR A 155 9.91 -2.58 -0.98
N SER A 156 10.79 -1.61 -0.79
CA SER A 156 11.00 -0.85 0.43
C SER A 156 10.86 0.62 0.10
N VAL A 157 10.12 1.36 0.91
CA VAL A 157 9.97 2.81 0.74
C VAL A 157 10.57 3.50 1.96
N ARG A 158 11.40 4.51 1.72
CA ARG A 158 11.96 5.39 2.76
C ARG A 158 11.54 6.83 2.52
N LEU A 159 11.16 7.51 3.60
CA LEU A 159 11.09 8.97 3.66
C LEU A 159 12.39 9.46 4.28
N VAL A 160 13.21 10.14 3.50
CA VAL A 160 14.52 10.66 3.92
C VAL A 160 14.48 12.17 4.15
N GLY A 161 15.14 12.59 5.23
CA GLY A 161 15.39 13.98 5.59
C GLY A 161 16.55 14.59 4.80
N LYS A 162 16.97 15.77 5.23
CA LYS A 162 18.13 16.48 4.65
C LYS A 162 19.46 16.07 5.27
N GLU A 163 19.42 15.51 6.48
CA GLU A 163 20.60 15.05 7.21
C GLU A 163 20.84 13.56 6.93
N ASP A 164 22.11 13.17 6.83
CA ASP A 164 22.49 11.78 6.60
C ASP A 164 22.08 10.92 7.81
N GLY A 165 21.38 9.81 7.57
CA GLY A 165 20.87 8.90 8.62
C GLY A 165 19.39 9.09 8.95
N ASP A 166 18.86 10.31 8.76
CA ASP A 166 17.49 10.66 9.12
C ASP A 166 16.47 10.06 8.14
N SER A 167 15.96 8.86 8.44
CA SER A 167 14.97 8.20 7.57
C SER A 167 13.84 7.51 8.34
N PHE A 168 12.67 7.47 7.70
CA PHE A 168 11.53 6.68 8.15
C PHE A 168 11.23 5.60 7.12
N HIS A 169 11.08 4.37 7.60
CA HIS A 169 10.92 3.22 6.73
C HIS A 169 9.49 2.70 6.70
N ILE A 170 8.94 2.59 5.49
CA ILE A 170 7.62 2.02 5.19
C ILE A 170 7.86 0.65 4.52
N TRP A 171 7.94 -0.37 5.37
CA TRP A 171 8.02 -1.78 4.97
C TRP A 171 6.63 -2.37 4.72
N SER A 172 6.42 -3.34 3.85
CA SER A 172 7.09 -3.66 2.59
C SER A 172 5.99 -3.67 1.52
N PHE A 173 6.37 -3.61 0.24
CA PHE A 173 5.44 -3.66 -0.88
C PHE A 173 5.78 -4.80 -1.84
N MET A 174 4.77 -5.31 -2.55
CA MET A 174 4.92 -6.26 -3.66
C MET A 174 3.91 -5.91 -4.75
N HIS A 175 4.22 -6.22 -6.00
CA HIS A 175 3.31 -5.98 -7.13
C HIS A 175 2.43 -7.20 -7.44
N ASP A 176 1.11 -7.16 -7.33
CA ASP A 176 0.25 -8.35 -7.52
C ASP A 176 -0.07 -8.69 -8.98
N GLY A 177 0.42 -7.90 -9.93
CA GLY A 177 0.12 -8.02 -11.37
C GLY A 177 -0.79 -6.89 -11.86
N GLU A 178 -1.59 -6.31 -10.97
CA GLU A 178 -2.43 -5.14 -11.24
C GLU A 178 -1.80 -3.86 -10.67
N GLY A 179 -1.21 -3.96 -9.48
CA GLY A 179 -0.55 -2.84 -8.84
C GLY A 179 0.24 -3.22 -7.59
N PHE A 180 0.83 -2.20 -6.95
CA PHE A 180 1.55 -2.37 -5.70
C PHE A 180 0.59 -2.58 -4.53
N ARG A 181 0.92 -3.54 -3.68
CA ARG A 181 0.24 -3.85 -2.44
C ARG A 181 1.20 -3.77 -1.28
N TRP A 182 0.74 -3.15 -0.21
CA TRP A 182 1.43 -3.18 1.06
C TRP A 182 1.24 -4.55 1.72
N VAL A 183 2.35 -5.20 2.06
CA VAL A 183 2.38 -6.57 2.64
C VAL A 183 2.87 -6.58 4.08
N GLY A 184 3.11 -5.40 4.66
CA GLY A 184 3.56 -5.25 6.03
C GLY A 184 5.02 -5.62 6.27
N LYS A 185 5.38 -5.77 7.54
CA LYS A 185 6.76 -5.99 7.99
C LYS A 185 7.26 -7.43 7.81
N LEU A 186 6.38 -8.38 7.53
CA LEU A 186 6.71 -9.81 7.35
C LEU A 186 7.50 -10.40 8.53
N LEU A 187 7.19 -9.99 9.77
CA LEU A 187 7.95 -10.33 10.98
C LEU A 187 7.94 -11.83 11.30
N ARG A 188 6.86 -12.54 10.94
CA ARG A 188 6.63 -13.94 11.28
C ARG A 188 6.97 -14.95 10.19
N VAL A 189 7.76 -14.59 9.17
CA VAL A 189 8.18 -15.57 8.16
C VAL A 189 8.94 -16.75 8.81
N LYS A 190 9.80 -16.50 9.81
CA LYS A 190 10.48 -17.57 10.56
C LYS A 190 9.66 -18.03 11.78
N ALA A 191 9.39 -19.34 11.87
CA ALA A 191 8.65 -19.98 12.97
C ALA A 191 9.27 -19.77 14.35
N ASP A 192 10.60 -19.74 14.42
CA ASP A 192 11.32 -19.91 15.68
C ASP A 192 11.97 -18.63 16.21
N ILE A 193 11.48 -17.43 15.87
CA ILE A 193 11.97 -16.22 16.57
C ILE A 193 11.30 -16.20 17.95
N PRO A 194 12.03 -16.48 19.06
CA PRO A 194 11.42 -16.53 20.38
C PRO A 194 10.82 -15.16 20.71
N LYS A 195 9.67 -15.10 21.40
CA LYS A 195 9.00 -13.82 21.75
C LYS A 195 9.95 -12.77 22.36
N LYS A 196 10.97 -13.19 23.12
CA LYS A 196 12.01 -12.29 23.66
C LYS A 196 12.91 -11.67 22.58
N SER A 197 13.29 -12.43 21.56
CA SER A 197 14.04 -11.93 20.40
C SER A 197 13.16 -11.05 19.51
N ARG A 198 11.85 -11.33 19.42
CA ARG A 198 10.88 -10.47 18.75
C ARG A 198 10.83 -9.08 19.39
N LYS A 199 10.64 -9.00 20.71
CA LYS A 199 10.66 -7.72 21.44
C LYS A 199 12.00 -6.99 21.29
N ARG A 200 13.11 -7.72 21.20
CA ARG A 200 14.44 -7.13 20.98
C ARG A 200 14.66 -6.61 19.55
N LEU A 201 14.13 -7.30 18.53
CA LEU A 201 14.16 -6.80 17.16
C LEU A 201 13.17 -5.65 16.98
N GLU A 202 11.97 -5.71 17.55
CA GLU A 202 11.01 -4.60 17.57
C GLU A 202 11.61 -3.37 18.26
N LEU A 203 12.17 -3.53 19.47
CA LEU A 203 12.88 -2.46 20.18
C LEU A 203 14.11 -1.97 19.42
N ARG A 204 14.81 -2.82 18.67
CA ARG A 204 15.98 -2.40 17.89
C ARG A 204 15.56 -1.68 16.61
N THR A 205 14.46 -2.07 15.97
CA THR A 205 13.84 -1.33 14.86
C THR A 205 13.26 -0.02 15.35
N GLU A 206 12.70 0.04 16.56
CA GLU A 206 12.23 1.26 17.21
C GLU A 206 13.38 2.16 17.66
N GLN A 207 14.48 1.59 18.17
CA GLN A 207 15.68 2.35 18.56
C GLN A 207 16.50 2.81 17.36
N SER A 208 16.57 2.06 16.26
CA SER A 208 17.14 2.55 15.00
C SER A 208 16.26 3.62 14.32
N MET A 209 15.03 3.84 14.79
CA MET A 209 14.20 4.99 14.41
C MET A 209 14.39 6.19 15.36
N LEU A 210 15.12 6.04 16.46
CA LEU A 210 15.41 7.08 17.46
C LEU A 210 16.88 7.51 17.48
N PHE A 211 17.77 6.71 16.88
CA PHE A 211 19.21 6.94 16.83
C PHE A 211 19.79 6.57 15.46
N GLU A 212 19.27 7.18 14.39
CA GLU A 212 20.01 7.46 13.15
C GLU A 212 19.54 8.83 12.63
#